data_AF-A0A535C885-F1
#
_entry.id   AF-A0A535C885-F1
#
_cell.length_a   1.000
_cell.length_b   1.000
_cell.length_c   1.000
_cell.angle_alpha   90.00
_cell.angle_beta   90.00
_cell.angle_gamma   90.00
#
_symmetry.space_group_name_H-M   'P 1'
#
loop_
_entity.id
_entity.type
_entity.pdbx_description
1 polymer ?
#
loop_
_entity_poly.entity_id
_entity_poly.type
_entity_poly.pdbx_seq_one_letter_code
_entity_poly.pdbx_strand_id
1 'polypeptide(L)'
;MRKVLITFAILNTFIGAAYASWIYGGRQLSLFIDQFGTIKIAFGKVNSIAYQGGGTAGVLIVNDVIKLRLNEAAPNLSPSIGSTKDNQLALANGGKVFAFGPLACSHCLATAPHAGDDASLIRCHSALSWPTPFDLNVMNGESPSWRRHIYYQFHWKKSSGATLDMFWRYEQDFYTSTGWGPAFVIRQASANLVRLDIRP
;
A
#
# COMPACT_ATOMS: atom_id res chain seq x y z
N MET A 1 37.28 20.32 -33.06
CA MET A 1 36.21 19.33 -33.34
C MET A 1 36.38 18.00 -32.60
N ARG A 2 37.55 17.34 -32.64
CA ARG A 2 37.76 16.02 -31.98
C ARG A 2 37.41 15.98 -30.48
N LYS A 3 37.87 16.97 -29.69
CA LYS A 3 37.54 17.05 -28.25
C LYS A 3 36.04 17.23 -27.99
N VAL A 4 35.38 18.07 -28.78
CA VAL A 4 33.93 18.30 -28.70
C VAL A 4 33.16 17.01 -29.01
N LEU A 5 33.53 16.30 -30.08
CA LEU A 5 32.92 15.02 -30.44
C LEU A 5 33.10 13.95 -29.35
N ILE A 6 34.29 13.88 -28.73
CA ILE A 6 34.56 12.96 -27.62
C ILE A 6 33.69 13.32 -26.41
N THR A 7 33.61 14.60 -26.03
CA THR A 7 32.76 15.05 -24.91
C THR A 7 31.29 14.72 -25.16
N PHE A 8 30.78 14.95 -26.37
CA PHE A 8 29.41 14.59 -26.74
C PHE A 8 29.17 13.07 -26.68
N ALA A 9 30.11 12.26 -27.16
CA ALA A 9 29.98 10.81 -27.12
C ALA A 9 29.94 10.28 -25.68
N ILE A 10 30.80 10.81 -24.81
CA ILE A 10 30.83 10.48 -23.38
C ILE A 10 29.50 10.85 -22.72
N LEU A 11 29.01 12.08 -22.94
CA LEU A 11 27.75 12.55 -22.37
C LEU A 11 26.57 11.67 -22.78
N ASN A 12 26.45 11.34 -24.07
CA ASN A 12 25.37 10.47 -24.56
C ASN A 12 25.44 9.06 -23.98
N THR A 13 26.65 8.53 -23.80
CA THR A 13 26.85 7.22 -23.18
C THR A 13 26.37 7.23 -21.72
N PHE A 14 26.71 8.26 -20.95
CA PHE A 14 26.22 8.42 -19.58
C PHE A 14 24.70 8.55 -19.50
N ILE A 15 24.11 9.35 -20.38
CA ILE A 15 22.65 9.50 -20.48
C ILE A 15 22.00 8.15 -20.78
N GLY A 16 22.50 7.42 -21.78
CA GLY A 16 21.99 6.09 -22.13
C GLY A 16 22.07 5.09 -20.97
N ALA A 17 23.20 5.06 -20.26
CA ALA A 17 23.38 4.21 -19.09
C ALA A 17 22.42 4.57 -17.94
N ALA A 18 22.17 5.86 -17.72
CA ALA A 18 21.22 6.33 -16.72
C ALA A 18 19.78 5.91 -17.07
N TYR A 19 19.37 6.04 -18.34
CA TYR A 19 18.05 5.57 -18.79
C TYR A 19 17.89 4.06 -18.64
N ALA A 20 18.88 3.27 -19.07
CA ALA A 20 18.84 1.83 -18.89
C ALA A 20 18.70 1.47 -17.40
N SER A 21 19.50 2.12 -16.54
CA SER A 21 19.42 1.93 -15.09
C SER A 21 18.06 2.29 -14.51
N TRP A 22 17.39 3.33 -15.02
CA TRP A 22 16.04 3.70 -14.58
C TRP A 22 14.98 2.70 -15.07
N ILE A 23 15.10 2.17 -16.29
CA ILE A 23 14.17 1.16 -16.80
C ILE A 23 14.27 -0.15 -16.00
N TYR A 24 15.49 -0.63 -15.75
CA TYR A 24 15.69 -1.90 -15.06
C TYR A 24 15.67 -1.80 -13.53
N GLY A 25 16.13 -0.67 -12.98
CA GLY A 25 16.27 -0.42 -11.55
C GLY A 25 15.29 0.59 -10.97
N GLY A 26 14.41 1.17 -11.78
CA GLY A 26 13.54 2.29 -11.38
C GLY A 26 12.62 1.98 -10.21
N ARG A 27 12.15 0.73 -10.12
CA ARG A 27 11.37 0.26 -8.96
C ARG A 27 12.18 0.38 -7.66
N GLN A 28 13.43 -0.09 -7.65
CA GLN A 28 14.29 -0.05 -6.46
C GLN A 28 14.70 1.39 -6.12
N LEU A 29 14.99 2.20 -7.14
CA LEU A 29 15.29 3.62 -6.96
C LEU A 29 14.08 4.38 -6.39
N SER A 30 12.87 4.09 -6.87
CA SER A 30 11.62 4.64 -6.32
C SER A 30 11.45 4.26 -4.85
N LEU A 31 11.62 2.98 -4.50
CA LEU A 31 11.56 2.51 -3.10
C LEU A 31 12.61 3.17 -2.20
N PHE A 32 13.82 3.38 -2.70
CA PHE A 32 14.87 4.06 -1.96
C PHE A 32 14.52 5.53 -1.70
N ILE A 33 14.05 6.24 -2.73
CA ILE A 33 13.63 7.64 -2.61
C ILE A 33 12.45 7.78 -1.64
N ASP A 34 11.51 6.83 -1.68
CA ASP A 34 10.33 6.85 -0.81
C ASP A 34 10.66 6.76 0.69
N GLN A 35 11.88 6.32 1.06
CA GLN A 35 12.37 6.38 2.44
C GLN A 35 12.56 7.81 2.94
N PHE A 36 12.86 8.76 2.04
CA PHE A 36 13.04 10.17 2.37
C PHE A 36 11.74 10.97 2.32
N GLY A 37 10.73 10.46 1.61
CA GLY A 37 9.43 11.10 1.57
C GLY A 37 8.49 10.52 0.52
N THR A 38 7.20 10.67 0.79
CA THR A 38 6.11 10.35 -0.16
C THR A 38 5.22 11.56 -0.32
N ILE A 39 4.47 11.62 -1.41
CA ILE A 39 3.55 12.72 -1.69
C ILE A 39 2.16 12.33 -1.19
N LYS A 40 1.62 13.12 -0.25
CA LYS A 40 0.29 12.89 0.32
C LYS A 40 -0.80 13.21 -0.71
N ILE A 41 -1.71 12.28 -0.91
CA ILE A 41 -2.86 12.43 -1.82
C ILE A 41 -4.12 12.78 -1.04
N ALA A 42 -4.37 12.03 0.03
CA ALA A 42 -5.61 12.12 0.76
C ALA A 42 -5.40 11.78 2.23
N PHE A 43 -6.30 12.31 3.04
CA PHE A 43 -6.46 11.98 4.44
C PHE A 43 -7.95 11.90 4.73
N GLY A 44 -8.35 10.87 5.46
CA GLY A 44 -9.74 10.71 5.86
C GLY A 44 -9.83 10.11 7.26
N LYS A 45 -10.85 10.55 8.00
CA LYS A 45 -11.25 9.88 9.23
C LYS A 45 -11.83 8.51 8.89
N VAL A 46 -11.53 7.52 9.71
CA VAL A 46 -12.16 6.21 9.66
C VAL A 46 -13.49 6.32 10.38
N ASN A 47 -14.58 5.98 9.70
CA ASN A 47 -15.94 5.99 10.22
C ASN A 47 -16.47 4.57 10.35
N SER A 48 -16.09 3.67 9.44
CA SER A 48 -16.42 2.26 9.50
C SER A 48 -15.22 1.41 9.09
N ILE A 49 -15.12 0.24 9.69
CA ILE A 49 -14.26 -0.84 9.22
C ILE A 49 -15.04 -2.14 9.13
N ALA A 50 -14.76 -2.91 8.10
CA ALA A 50 -15.29 -4.25 7.92
C ALA A 50 -14.16 -5.18 7.46
N TYR A 51 -14.35 -6.47 7.68
CA TYR A 51 -13.42 -7.49 7.25
C TYR A 51 -14.17 -8.57 6.48
N GLN A 52 -13.59 -8.95 5.34
CA GLN A 52 -14.09 -10.04 4.50
C GLN A 52 -12.95 -11.02 4.23
N GLY A 53 -13.12 -12.27 4.65
CA GLY A 53 -12.13 -13.33 4.44
C GLY A 53 -12.15 -14.36 5.56
N GLY A 54 -11.28 -15.36 5.44
CA GLY A 54 -11.10 -16.39 6.45
C GLY A 54 -9.90 -16.05 7.33
N GLY A 55 -10.14 -15.62 8.58
CA GLY A 55 -9.19 -15.57 9.71
C GLY A 55 -7.80 -14.97 9.45
N THR A 56 -6.94 -15.70 8.73
CA THR A 56 -5.55 -15.38 8.36
C THR A 56 -5.40 -14.76 6.97
N ALA A 57 -6.48 -14.71 6.20
CA ALA A 57 -6.53 -14.17 4.85
C ALA A 57 -7.86 -13.43 4.62
N GLY A 58 -7.78 -12.14 4.34
CA GLY A 58 -8.92 -11.37 3.86
C GLY A 58 -8.55 -9.96 3.42
N VAL A 59 -9.60 -9.15 3.36
CA VAL A 59 -9.55 -7.74 3.00
C VAL A 59 -10.17 -6.94 4.13
N LEU A 60 -9.41 -5.99 4.67
CA LEU A 60 -9.91 -4.93 5.52
C LEU A 60 -10.55 -3.85 4.63
N ILE A 61 -11.83 -3.59 4.84
CA ILE A 61 -12.60 -2.59 4.13
C ILE A 61 -12.73 -1.39 5.06
N VAL A 62 -12.31 -0.22 4.60
CA VAL A 62 -12.37 1.04 5.35
C VAL A 62 -13.37 1.97 4.68
N ASN A 63 -14.30 2.53 5.47
CA ASN A 63 -15.37 3.41 5.02
C ASN A 63 -16.17 2.83 3.84
N ASP A 64 -16.36 1.51 3.81
CA ASP A 64 -17.09 0.75 2.78
C ASP A 64 -16.56 0.87 1.33
N VAL A 65 -15.42 1.54 1.13
CA VAL A 65 -14.88 1.87 -0.19
C VAL A 65 -13.45 1.34 -0.38
N ILE A 66 -12.58 1.50 0.61
CA ILE A 66 -11.15 1.20 0.45
C ILE A 66 -10.87 -0.24 0.90
N LYS A 67 -10.37 -1.06 -0.01
CA LYS A 67 -10.12 -2.50 0.20
C LYS A 67 -8.63 -2.78 0.39
N LEU A 68 -8.20 -3.09 1.61
CA LEU A 68 -6.80 -3.32 1.97
C LEU A 68 -6.56 -4.81 2.26
N ARG A 69 -5.68 -5.46 1.47
CA ARG A 69 -5.43 -6.90 1.57
C ARG A 69 -4.54 -7.26 2.76
N LEU A 70 -4.81 -8.39 3.39
CA LEU A 70 -4.01 -8.94 4.50
C LEU A 70 -3.24 -10.22 4.12
N ASN A 71 -3.59 -10.86 3.01
CA ASN A 71 -3.06 -12.18 2.60
C ASN A 71 -1.59 -12.15 2.19
N GLU A 72 -1.14 -11.02 1.68
CA GLU A 72 0.21 -10.83 1.13
C GLU A 72 1.00 -9.94 2.11
N ALA A 73 1.06 -10.34 3.37
CA ALA A 73 1.82 -9.63 4.38
C ALA A 73 3.32 -9.92 4.24
N ALA A 74 4.16 -9.02 4.76
CA ALA A 74 5.59 -9.26 4.86
C ALA A 74 5.88 -10.58 5.61
N PRO A 75 6.97 -11.32 5.31
CA PRO A 75 7.21 -12.67 5.85
C PRO A 75 7.19 -12.79 7.37
N ASN A 76 7.44 -11.70 8.09
CA ASN A 76 7.43 -11.61 9.56
C ASN A 76 6.08 -11.19 10.15
N LEU A 77 5.04 -11.02 9.32
CA LEU A 77 3.71 -10.62 9.71
C LEU A 77 2.74 -11.78 9.49
N SER A 78 1.90 -12.03 10.49
CA SER A 78 0.82 -13.03 10.40
C SER A 78 -0.43 -12.43 11.03
N PRO A 79 -1.02 -11.40 10.38
CA PRO A 79 -2.23 -10.77 10.88
C PRO A 79 -3.39 -11.77 10.83
N SER A 80 -4.14 -11.86 11.92
CA SER A 80 -5.40 -12.60 11.97
C SER A 80 -6.52 -11.68 12.44
N ILE A 81 -7.61 -11.62 11.70
CA ILE A 81 -8.81 -10.87 12.08
C ILE A 81 -9.93 -11.85 12.44
N GLY A 82 -10.62 -11.56 13.53
CA GLY A 82 -11.75 -12.33 13.99
C GLY A 82 -12.54 -11.60 15.08
N SER A 83 -13.39 -12.35 15.76
CA SER A 83 -14.11 -11.87 16.93
C SER A 83 -13.42 -12.31 18.22
N THR A 84 -13.46 -11.47 19.24
CA THR A 84 -13.08 -11.85 20.61
C THR A 84 -14.22 -12.61 21.29
N LYS A 85 -13.93 -13.21 22.45
CA LYS A 85 -14.96 -13.83 23.31
C LYS A 85 -16.04 -12.83 23.76
N ASP A 86 -15.70 -11.55 23.82
CA ASP A 86 -16.60 -10.45 24.19
C ASP A 86 -17.33 -9.86 22.97
N ASN A 87 -17.37 -10.58 21.85
CA ASN A 87 -18.05 -10.19 20.62
C ASN A 87 -17.53 -8.86 20.02
N GLN A 88 -16.23 -8.61 20.14
CA GLN A 88 -15.56 -7.46 19.54
C GLN A 88 -14.78 -7.87 18.29
N LEU A 89 -14.80 -7.06 17.24
CA LEU A 89 -13.87 -7.22 16.12
C LEU A 89 -12.46 -6.97 16.63
N ALA A 90 -11.52 -7.86 16.32
CA ALA A 90 -10.13 -7.70 16.73
C ALA A 90 -9.15 -8.15 15.64
N LEU A 91 -8.00 -7.50 15.62
CA LEU A 91 -6.82 -7.87 14.87
C LEU A 91 -5.77 -8.39 15.84
N ALA A 92 -5.22 -9.55 15.56
CA ALA A 92 -4.09 -10.10 16.29
C ALA A 92 -2.87 -10.24 15.37
N ASN A 93 -1.68 -10.02 15.92
CA ASN A 93 -0.40 -10.27 15.25
C ASN A 93 0.69 -10.48 16.31
N GLY A 94 1.49 -11.54 16.18
CA GLY A 94 2.63 -11.79 17.06
C GLY A 94 2.28 -11.86 18.55
N GLY A 95 1.14 -12.46 18.90
CA GLY A 95 0.66 -12.57 20.28
C GLY A 95 0.02 -11.31 20.88
N LYS A 96 0.03 -10.19 20.15
CA LYS A 96 -0.69 -8.96 20.54
C LYS A 96 -2.05 -8.91 19.89
N VAL A 97 -3.02 -8.32 20.59
CA VAL A 97 -4.40 -8.18 20.11
C VAL A 97 -4.83 -6.71 20.24
N PHE A 98 -5.35 -6.17 19.15
CA PHE A 98 -6.04 -4.89 19.11
C PHE A 98 -7.51 -5.15 18.82
N ALA A 99 -8.36 -4.99 19.83
CA ALA A 99 -9.80 -5.00 19.61
C ALA A 99 -10.20 -3.66 19.00
N PHE A 100 -10.93 -3.63 17.89
CA PHE A 100 -11.43 -2.38 17.32
C PHE A 100 -12.67 -1.88 18.04
N GLY A 101 -13.56 -2.79 18.41
CA GLY A 101 -14.82 -2.47 19.09
C GLY A 101 -15.87 -3.56 18.90
N PRO A 102 -17.07 -3.37 19.48
CA PRO A 102 -18.18 -4.32 19.34
C PRO A 102 -18.55 -4.57 17.88
N LEU A 103 -18.92 -5.81 17.56
CA LEU A 103 -19.39 -6.15 16.22
C LEU A 103 -20.74 -5.47 15.92
N ALA A 104 -20.90 -4.98 14.70
CA ALA A 104 -22.15 -4.37 14.24
C ALA A 104 -23.30 -5.39 14.15
N CYS A 105 -22.99 -6.67 13.90
CA CYS A 105 -23.95 -7.77 13.89
C CYS A 105 -23.23 -9.10 14.23
N SER A 106 -23.96 -10.13 14.68
CA SER A 106 -23.39 -11.41 15.14
C SER A 106 -22.56 -12.18 14.11
N HIS A 107 -22.81 -11.94 12.81
CA HIS A 107 -22.11 -12.59 11.71
C HIS A 107 -21.28 -11.62 10.86
N CYS A 108 -21.30 -10.33 11.20
CA CYS A 108 -20.63 -9.28 10.46
C CYS A 108 -19.33 -8.92 11.18
N LEU A 109 -18.19 -9.20 10.55
CA LEU A 109 -16.90 -8.72 11.04
C LEU A 109 -16.73 -7.23 10.70
N ALA A 110 -17.56 -6.38 11.30
CA ALA A 110 -17.59 -4.94 11.05
C ALA A 110 -17.82 -4.16 12.34
N THR A 111 -17.25 -2.97 12.43
CA THR A 111 -17.42 -2.05 13.57
C THR A 111 -17.12 -0.61 13.16
N ALA A 112 -17.40 0.33 14.05
CA ALA A 112 -17.07 1.74 13.92
C ALA A 112 -16.21 2.18 15.12
N PRO A 113 -15.34 3.19 14.95
CA PRO A 113 -14.58 3.74 16.08
C PRO A 113 -15.48 4.22 17.21
N HIS A 114 -15.11 3.92 18.45
CA HIS A 114 -15.85 4.37 19.62
C HIS A 114 -15.68 5.88 19.84
N ALA A 115 -16.59 6.49 20.59
CA ALA A 115 -16.45 7.89 20.99
C ALA A 115 -15.12 8.11 21.74
N GLY A 116 -14.30 9.03 21.26
CA GLY A 116 -12.98 9.34 21.83
C GLY A 116 -11.81 8.57 21.19
N ASP A 117 -12.08 7.61 20.30
CA ASP A 117 -11.04 7.03 19.46
C ASP A 117 -10.69 7.97 18.30
N ASP A 118 -9.41 8.02 17.96
CA ASP A 118 -8.89 8.72 16.80
C ASP A 118 -8.41 7.70 15.77
N ALA A 119 -9.17 7.53 14.71
CA ALA A 119 -8.88 6.59 13.64
C ALA A 119 -8.83 7.32 12.30
N SER A 120 -7.73 7.14 11.58
CA SER A 120 -7.48 7.84 10.33
C SER A 120 -6.76 6.97 9.30
N LEU A 121 -6.96 7.32 8.05
CA LEU A 121 -6.31 6.71 6.90
C LEU A 121 -5.67 7.80 6.04
N ILE A 122 -4.36 7.70 5.86
CA ILE A 122 -3.58 8.54 4.94
C ILE A 122 -3.27 7.73 3.70
N ARG A 123 -3.47 8.35 2.52
CA ARG A 123 -3.01 7.81 1.25
C ARG A 123 -1.89 8.68 0.69
N CYS A 124 -0.78 8.06 0.33
CA CYS A 124 0.38 8.71 -0.30
C CYS A 124 0.79 7.97 -1.58
N HIS A 125 1.55 8.61 -2.46
CA HIS A 125 2.24 7.95 -3.57
C HIS A 125 3.73 8.25 -3.59
N SER A 126 4.50 7.44 -4.32
CA SER A 126 5.94 7.65 -4.51
C SER A 126 6.25 9.01 -5.11
N ALA A 127 7.37 9.61 -4.71
CA ALA A 127 7.87 10.82 -5.35
C ALA A 127 8.39 10.54 -6.76
N LEU A 128 9.00 9.37 -6.97
CA LEU A 128 9.50 8.93 -8.27
C LEU A 128 8.64 7.78 -8.83
N SER A 129 8.16 7.99 -10.05
CA SER A 129 7.57 6.93 -10.89
C SER A 129 8.64 6.34 -11.81
N TRP A 130 8.44 5.13 -12.34
CA TRP A 130 9.37 4.51 -13.29
C TRP A 130 8.65 4.01 -14.54
N PRO A 131 9.33 4.02 -15.70
CA PRO A 131 8.74 3.55 -16.94
C PRO A 131 8.70 2.02 -16.97
N THR A 132 7.72 1.45 -17.69
CA THR A 132 7.52 0.00 -17.83
C THR A 132 7.45 -0.44 -19.30
N PRO A 133 8.47 -0.12 -20.13
CA PRO A 133 8.39 -0.30 -21.59
C PRO A 133 8.31 -1.77 -22.05
N PHE A 134 8.67 -2.70 -21.17
CA PHE A 134 8.68 -4.14 -21.47
C PHE A 134 7.49 -4.91 -20.86
N ASP A 135 6.60 -4.22 -20.13
CA ASP A 135 5.38 -4.83 -19.58
C ASP A 135 4.27 -4.84 -20.64
N LEU A 136 4.50 -5.61 -21.71
CA LEU A 136 3.58 -5.72 -22.83
C LEU A 136 2.42 -6.67 -22.50
N ASN A 137 1.19 -6.17 -22.53
CA ASN A 137 -0.02 -6.98 -22.42
C ASN A 137 -0.62 -7.23 -23.82
N VAL A 138 -0.35 -8.41 -24.37
CA VAL A 138 -0.80 -8.80 -25.71
C VAL A 138 -2.28 -9.23 -25.74
N MET A 139 -2.85 -9.64 -24.60
CA MET A 139 -4.24 -10.13 -24.54
C MET A 139 -5.28 -9.01 -24.55
N ASN A 140 -5.05 -7.91 -23.82
CA ASN A 140 -6.04 -6.84 -23.66
C ASN A 140 -5.64 -5.53 -24.39
N GLY A 141 -4.46 -5.49 -25.01
CA GLY A 141 -3.97 -4.35 -25.80
C GLY A 141 -3.50 -3.13 -24.99
N GLU A 142 -3.78 -3.04 -23.70
CA GLU A 142 -3.30 -1.95 -22.84
C GLU A 142 -2.12 -2.38 -21.97
N SER A 143 -0.99 -1.72 -22.18
CA SER A 143 0.25 -1.90 -21.42
C SER A 143 0.51 -0.67 -20.56
N PRO A 144 0.89 -0.82 -19.28
CA PRO A 144 1.27 0.32 -18.45
C PRO A 144 2.53 0.96 -19.04
N SER A 145 2.50 2.27 -19.20
CA SER A 145 3.69 3.03 -19.66
C SER A 145 4.56 3.47 -18.50
N TRP A 146 3.94 3.70 -17.33
CA TRP A 146 4.59 4.05 -16.09
C TRP A 146 3.97 3.32 -14.91
N ARG A 147 4.73 3.24 -13.82
CA ARG A 147 4.29 2.71 -12.55
C ARG A 147 4.84 3.54 -11.40
N ARG A 148 4.13 3.53 -10.28
CA ARG A 148 4.56 4.11 -9.01
C ARG A 148 4.09 3.26 -7.84
N HIS A 149 4.65 3.45 -6.66
CA HIS A 149 4.03 2.89 -5.45
C HIS A 149 2.93 3.81 -4.94
N ILE A 150 1.90 3.20 -4.37
CA ILE A 150 0.91 3.87 -3.55
C ILE A 150 0.93 3.26 -2.15
N TYR A 151 0.65 4.11 -1.18
CA TYR A 151 0.78 3.80 0.22
C TYR A 151 -0.50 4.11 0.95
N TYR A 152 -0.88 3.23 1.87
CA TYR A 152 -1.97 3.46 2.80
C TYR A 152 -1.43 3.30 4.21
N GLN A 153 -1.50 4.38 4.99
CA GLN A 153 -1.16 4.39 6.40
C GLN A 153 -2.47 4.46 7.18
N PHE A 154 -2.74 3.43 7.96
CA PHE A 154 -3.87 3.39 8.86
C PHE A 154 -3.36 3.56 10.28
N HIS A 155 -3.92 4.54 10.97
CA HIS A 155 -3.62 4.83 12.37
C HIS A 155 -4.92 4.74 13.15
N TRP A 156 -4.93 3.98 14.24
CA TRP A 156 -6.03 3.97 15.19
C TRP A 156 -5.48 4.08 16.60
N LYS A 157 -5.87 5.13 17.30
CA LYS A 157 -5.60 5.36 18.70
C LYS A 157 -6.88 5.30 19.49
N LYS A 158 -6.91 4.44 20.50
CA LYS A 158 -8.03 4.37 21.43
C LYS A 158 -7.98 5.47 22.46
N SER A 159 -9.14 5.83 22.99
CA SER A 159 -9.26 6.62 24.22
C SER A 159 -8.48 6.04 25.40
N SER A 160 -8.32 4.70 25.46
CA SER A 160 -7.51 4.01 26.47
C SER A 160 -5.99 4.18 26.30
N GLY A 161 -5.52 4.73 25.17
CA GLY A 161 -4.10 4.87 24.84
C GLY A 161 -3.54 3.81 23.90
N ALA A 162 -4.23 2.67 23.74
CA ALA A 162 -3.82 1.60 22.82
C ALA A 162 -3.76 2.10 21.38
N THR A 163 -2.74 1.70 20.63
CA THR A 163 -2.55 2.13 19.24
C THR A 163 -2.34 0.96 18.28
N LEU A 164 -2.83 1.15 17.06
CA LEU A 164 -2.63 0.27 15.92
C LEU A 164 -2.14 1.11 14.74
N ASP A 165 -0.98 0.74 14.22
CA ASP A 165 -0.42 1.29 13.00
C ASP A 165 -0.29 0.19 11.96
N MET A 166 -0.87 0.40 10.78
CA MET A 166 -0.76 -0.52 9.66
C MET A 166 -0.36 0.22 8.40
N PHE A 167 0.52 -0.38 7.61
CA PHE A 167 1.06 0.22 6.41
C PHE A 167 1.01 -0.75 5.24
N TRP A 168 0.28 -0.33 4.20
CA TRP A 168 0.23 -1.05 2.95
C TRP A 168 1.01 -0.33 1.86
N ARG A 169 1.58 -1.12 0.96
CA ARG A 169 2.23 -0.65 -0.26
C ARG A 169 1.69 -1.46 -1.44
N TYR A 170 1.19 -0.76 -2.44
CA TYR A 170 0.76 -1.34 -3.71
C TYR A 170 1.51 -0.69 -4.86
N GLU A 171 1.48 -1.34 -6.02
CA GLU A 171 1.91 -0.75 -7.28
C GLU A 171 0.69 -0.19 -8.02
N GLN A 172 0.81 1.02 -8.56
CA GLN A 172 -0.23 1.68 -9.35
C GLN A 172 0.30 1.92 -10.75
N ASP A 173 -0.42 1.39 -11.73
CA ASP A 173 -0.10 1.53 -13.15
C ASP A 173 -0.65 2.83 -13.73
N PHE A 174 0.07 3.38 -14.72
CA PHE A 174 -0.37 4.48 -15.57
C PHE A 174 -0.55 3.98 -17.01
N TYR A 175 -1.76 4.17 -17.52
CA TYR A 175 -2.12 3.89 -18.91
C TYR A 175 -2.28 5.21 -19.65
N THR A 176 -1.78 5.29 -20.87
CA THR A 176 -1.87 6.52 -21.68
C THR A 176 -3.32 6.91 -22.02
N SER A 177 -4.22 5.93 -22.04
CA SER A 177 -5.65 6.10 -22.32
C SER A 177 -6.45 6.62 -21.12
N THR A 178 -6.15 6.16 -19.91
CA THR A 178 -6.98 6.37 -18.72
C THR A 178 -6.25 7.06 -17.55
N GLY A 179 -4.95 7.28 -17.69
CA GLY A 179 -4.11 7.86 -16.65
C GLY A 179 -3.74 6.85 -15.55
N TRP A 180 -3.62 7.33 -14.32
CA TRP A 180 -3.32 6.47 -13.16
C TRP A 180 -4.53 5.60 -12.82
N GLY A 181 -4.39 4.29 -13.04
CA GLY A 181 -5.44 3.30 -12.77
C GLY A 181 -5.66 3.05 -11.27
N PRO A 182 -6.60 2.16 -10.90
CA PRO A 182 -6.81 1.81 -9.50
C PRO A 182 -5.56 1.12 -8.91
N ALA A 183 -5.25 1.45 -7.66
CA ALA A 183 -4.12 0.88 -6.91
C ALA A 183 -4.20 -0.63 -6.62
N PHE A 184 -5.31 -1.29 -6.97
CA PHE A 184 -5.62 -2.67 -6.59
C PHE A 184 -5.37 -3.69 -7.71
N VAL A 185 -4.70 -3.29 -8.80
CA VAL A 185 -4.33 -4.20 -9.89
C VAL A 185 -3.13 -5.04 -9.41
N ILE A 186 -3.40 -6.29 -9.01
CA ILE A 186 -2.39 -7.19 -8.45
C ILE A 186 -1.48 -7.72 -9.56
N ARG A 187 -0.17 -7.46 -9.43
CA ARG A 187 0.86 -8.40 -9.86
C ARG A 187 1.38 -9.15 -8.63
N GLN A 188 1.61 -10.45 -8.79
CA GLN A 188 1.93 -11.46 -7.76
C GLN A 188 3.18 -11.19 -6.87
N ALA A 189 3.89 -10.07 -6.99
CA ALA A 189 5.23 -9.89 -6.41
C ALA A 189 5.37 -8.77 -5.36
N SER A 190 4.28 -8.12 -4.94
CA SER A 190 4.35 -7.03 -3.95
C SER A 190 3.61 -7.41 -2.67
N ALA A 191 4.36 -7.62 -1.58
CA ALA A 191 3.78 -7.71 -0.25
C ALA A 191 2.95 -6.44 0.03
N ASN A 192 1.64 -6.62 0.17
CA ASN A 192 0.67 -5.56 0.27
C ASN A 192 0.65 -4.94 1.67
N LEU A 193 0.85 -5.73 2.73
CA LEU A 193 1.01 -5.22 4.11
C LEU A 193 2.50 -5.28 4.48
N VAL A 194 3.12 -4.11 4.66
CA VAL A 194 4.57 -3.98 4.89
C VAL A 194 4.90 -3.81 6.37
N ARG A 195 4.01 -3.20 7.14
CA ARG A 195 4.18 -2.99 8.58
C ARG A 195 2.85 -3.10 9.31
N LEU A 196 2.89 -3.70 10.48
CA LEU A 196 1.80 -3.73 11.45
C LEU A 196 2.42 -3.63 12.84
N ASP A 197 2.01 -2.63 13.61
CA ASP A 197 2.43 -2.43 14.99
C ASP A 197 1.20 -2.29 15.89
N ILE A 198 1.18 -3.07 16.98
CA ILE A 198 0.14 -3.01 18.01
C ILE A 198 0.84 -2.63 19.32
N ARG A 199 0.33 -1.59 19.98
CA ARG A 199 0.79 -1.15 21.29
C ARG A 199 -0.41 -1.07 22.24
N PRO A 200 -0.32 -1.70 23.43
CA PRO A 200 -1.37 -1.65 24.44
C PRO A 200 -1.50 -0.25 25.05
#